data_AF-A0A8X8Y7E5-F1
#
_entry.id   AF-A0A8X8Y7E5-F1
#
_cell.length_a   1.000
_cell.length_b   1.000
_cell.length_c   1.000
_cell.angle_alpha   90.00
_cell.angle_beta   90.00
_cell.angle_gamma   90.00
#
_symmetry.space_group_name_H-M   'P 1'
#
loop_
_entity.id
_entity.type
_entity.pdbx_description
1 polymer ?
#
loop_
_entity_poly.entity_id
_entity_poly.type
_entity_poly.pdbx_seq_one_letter_code
_entity_poly.pdbx_strand_id
1 'polypeptide(L)'
;MTHFEMEDNTEIYTITDSLQNKVVVRHKVGTESYHCDFHCDPIEEASSSEVSQVDRKRGVAAKLHSLYFHLFQRAQSNDDEIVALFDGMEELSQKLFGDTVPSVSSMDKAQRIENLYGASRPSVVNVHPPNVVSTKGSGSSSGKRIASATEKAIILQNKPKRRCAKCREMGHHDARNCGREKGKAKM
;
A
#
# COMPACT_ATOMS: atom_id res chain seq x y z
N MET A 1 -37.59 -6.75 36.80
CA MET A 1 -37.83 -5.71 35.78
C MET A 1 -36.98 -4.52 36.20
N THR A 2 -35.83 -4.23 35.61
CA THR A 2 -35.47 -4.19 34.18
C THR A 2 -34.10 -4.81 33.91
N HIS A 3 -34.06 -5.64 32.86
CA HIS A 3 -32.87 -6.08 32.15
C HIS A 3 -32.32 -4.88 31.36
N PHE A 4 -31.00 -4.69 31.34
CA PHE A 4 -30.33 -4.00 30.24
C PHE A 4 -28.94 -4.61 30.10
N GLU A 5 -28.85 -5.63 29.26
CA GLU A 5 -27.60 -6.18 28.77
C GLU A 5 -27.07 -5.26 27.68
N MET A 6 -25.80 -4.89 27.77
CA MET A 6 -24.98 -4.57 26.62
C MET A 6 -23.61 -5.22 26.84
N GLU A 7 -23.33 -6.22 26.01
CA GLU A 7 -22.07 -6.96 25.97
C GLU A 7 -20.98 -6.09 25.30
N ASP A 8 -20.30 -5.26 26.07
CA ASP A 8 -19.10 -4.58 25.58
C ASP A 8 -17.88 -5.49 25.73
N ASN A 9 -17.62 -6.26 24.67
CA ASN A 9 -16.44 -7.11 24.46
C ASN A 9 -15.13 -6.29 24.39
N THR A 10 -14.73 -5.68 25.50
CA THR A 10 -13.46 -4.96 25.66
C THR A 10 -12.50 -5.79 26.50
N GLU A 11 -11.66 -6.60 25.84
CA GLU A 11 -10.54 -7.26 26.53
C GLU A 11 -9.33 -6.32 26.55
N ILE A 12 -8.87 -5.97 27.76
CA ILE A 12 -7.66 -5.19 28.00
C ILE A 12 -6.57 -6.17 28.45
N TYR A 13 -5.50 -6.30 27.67
CA TYR A 13 -4.29 -7.01 28.11
C TYR A 13 -3.11 -6.05 28.18
N THR A 14 -2.45 -6.04 29.34
CA THR A 14 -1.20 -5.32 29.58
C THR A 14 -0.03 -6.26 29.38
N ILE A 15 0.83 -6.00 28.39
CA ILE A 15 2.11 -6.70 28.23
C ILE A 15 3.19 -5.81 28.85
N THR A 16 3.82 -6.27 29.92
CA THR A 16 4.99 -5.63 30.52
C THR A 16 6.25 -6.13 29.83
N ASP A 17 6.88 -5.29 29.02
CA ASP A 17 8.26 -5.51 28.53
C ASP A 17 9.20 -4.69 29.40
N SER A 18 10.23 -5.34 29.97
CA SER A 18 11.04 -4.83 31.07
C SER A 18 12.00 -3.71 30.70
N LEU A 19 11.98 -3.19 29.47
CA LEU A 19 12.92 -2.15 29.05
C LEU A 19 12.32 -0.90 28.40
N GLN A 20 11.03 -0.83 28.05
CA GLN A 20 10.40 0.44 27.67
C GLN A 20 8.92 0.50 28.06
N ASN A 21 8.60 1.39 29.01
CA ASN A 21 7.24 1.64 29.45
C ASN A 21 6.44 2.39 28.35
N LYS A 22 5.81 1.66 27.43
CA LYS A 22 4.89 2.19 26.41
C LYS A 22 3.52 1.56 26.54
N VAL A 23 2.54 2.38 26.91
CA VAL A 23 1.11 2.02 26.86
C VAL A 23 0.63 2.23 25.41
N VAL A 24 0.17 1.17 24.76
CA VAL A 24 -0.46 1.25 23.43
C VAL A 24 -1.94 0.92 23.59
N VAL A 25 -2.79 1.93 23.42
CA VAL A 25 -4.25 1.77 23.36
C VAL A 25 -4.64 1.73 21.88
N ARG A 26 -5.23 0.62 21.42
CA ARG A 26 -5.85 0.52 20.10
C ARG A 26 -7.36 0.65 20.23
N HIS A 27 -7.92 1.70 19.63
CA HIS A 27 -9.36 1.78 19.37
C HIS A 27 -9.68 1.02 18.09
N LYS A 28 -10.69 0.14 18.09
CA LYS A 28 -11.32 -0.33 16.85
C LYS A 28 -12.14 0.84 16.28
N VAL A 29 -11.69 1.40 15.16
CA VAL A 29 -12.52 2.29 14.35
C VAL A 29 -13.48 1.38 13.57
N GLY A 30 -14.78 1.65 13.69
CA GLY A 30 -15.84 0.92 13.01
C GLY A 30 -15.60 0.87 11.50
N THR A 31 -16.04 -0.23 10.88
CA THR A 31 -15.99 -0.43 9.44
C THR A 31 -16.97 0.52 8.76
N GLU A 32 -16.52 1.71 8.38
CA GLU A 32 -17.16 2.49 7.33
C GLU A 32 -16.90 1.77 5.99
N SER A 33 -17.99 1.37 5.33
CA SER A 33 -17.98 0.72 4.03
C SER A 33 -17.51 1.73 2.97
N TYR A 34 -16.28 1.57 2.49
CA TYR A 34 -15.84 2.21 1.26
C TYR A 34 -16.41 1.41 0.10
N HIS A 35 -17.44 1.93 -0.57
CA HIS A 35 -17.87 1.42 -1.87
C HIS A 35 -16.79 1.86 -2.88
N CYS A 36 -15.96 0.93 -3.33
CA CYS A 36 -15.11 1.14 -4.48
C CYS A 36 -15.94 0.87 -5.74
N ASP A 37 -16.26 1.94 -6.49
CA ASP A 37 -16.76 1.85 -7.86
C ASP A 37 -15.61 1.42 -8.78
N PHE A 38 -15.20 0.16 -8.69
CA PHE A 38 -14.59 -0.52 -9.82
C PHE A 38 -15.75 -1.08 -10.64
N HIS A 39 -16.11 -0.42 -11.73
CA HIS A 39 -16.86 -1.07 -12.80
C HIS A 39 -15.95 -2.19 -13.34
N CYS A 40 -16.06 -3.39 -12.77
CA CYS A 40 -15.69 -4.60 -13.49
C CYS A 40 -16.74 -4.77 -14.58
N ASP A 41 -16.31 -4.65 -15.83
CA ASP A 41 -17.09 -5.18 -16.95
C ASP A 41 -17.47 -6.63 -16.64
N PRO A 42 -18.70 -7.07 -16.94
CA PRO A 42 -19.11 -8.43 -16.70
C PRO A 42 -18.17 -9.38 -17.46
N ILE A 43 -17.49 -10.22 -16.68
CA ILE A 43 -16.74 -11.36 -17.22
C ILE A 43 -17.76 -12.17 -18.02
N GLU A 44 -17.57 -12.25 -19.34
CA GLU A 44 -18.33 -13.16 -20.18
C GLU A 44 -18.28 -14.54 -19.51
N GLU A 45 -19.46 -15.06 -19.16
CA GLU A 45 -19.66 -16.39 -18.58
C GLU A 45 -19.02 -17.43 -19.51
N ALA A 46 -17.76 -17.76 -19.23
CA ALA A 46 -17.03 -18.79 -19.94
C ALA A 46 -17.82 -20.11 -19.78
N SER A 47 -18.05 -20.78 -20.89
CA SER A 47 -18.88 -21.98 -20.96
C SER A 47 -18.43 -23.03 -19.91
N SER A 48 -19.40 -23.61 -19.19
CA SER A 48 -19.18 -24.57 -18.09
C SER A 48 -18.28 -25.77 -18.47
N SER A 49 -18.21 -26.12 -19.76
CA SER A 49 -17.31 -27.16 -20.28
C SER A 49 -15.83 -26.78 -20.25
N GLU A 50 -15.48 -25.51 -20.48
CA GLU A 50 -14.09 -25.04 -20.55
C GLU A 50 -13.44 -24.98 -19.17
N VAL A 51 -14.19 -24.58 -18.14
CA VAL A 51 -13.74 -24.52 -16.73
C VAL A 51 -13.23 -25.90 -16.27
N SER A 52 -13.99 -26.97 -16.58
CA SER A 52 -13.63 -28.35 -16.21
C SER A 52 -12.35 -28.88 -16.90
N GLN A 53 -12.03 -28.37 -18.08
CA GLN A 53 -10.82 -28.73 -18.81
C GLN A 53 -9.59 -27.98 -18.28
N VAL A 54 -9.79 -26.72 -17.88
CA VAL A 54 -8.76 -25.89 -17.25
C VAL A 54 -8.30 -26.48 -15.92
N ASP A 55 -9.23 -26.94 -15.08
CA ASP A 55 -8.90 -27.54 -13.77
C ASP A 55 -8.10 -28.85 -13.89
N ARG A 56 -8.44 -29.70 -14.88
CA ARG A 56 -7.68 -30.93 -15.17
C ARG A 56 -6.27 -30.64 -15.66
N LYS A 57 -6.11 -29.67 -16.57
CA LYS A 57 -4.80 -29.24 -17.08
C LYS A 57 -3.93 -28.71 -15.94
N ARG A 58 -4.49 -27.89 -15.05
CA ARG A 58 -3.80 -27.35 -13.88
C ARG A 58 -3.33 -28.46 -12.93
N GLY A 59 -4.17 -29.46 -12.67
CA GLY A 59 -3.81 -30.60 -11.81
C GLY A 59 -2.68 -31.46 -12.38
N VAL A 60 -2.70 -31.74 -13.70
CA VAL A 60 -1.62 -32.48 -14.36
C VAL A 60 -0.32 -31.67 -14.38
N ALA A 61 -0.39 -30.37 -14.66
CA ALA A 61 0.77 -29.49 -14.64
C ALA A 61 1.43 -29.43 -13.26
N ALA A 62 0.65 -29.36 -12.18
CA ALA A 62 1.16 -29.39 -10.82
C ALA A 62 1.90 -30.70 -10.51
N LYS A 63 1.33 -31.85 -10.91
CA LYS A 63 1.99 -33.17 -10.74
C LYS A 63 3.29 -33.28 -11.52
N LEU A 64 3.32 -32.78 -12.76
CA LEU A 64 4.51 -32.75 -13.59
C LEU A 64 5.62 -31.90 -12.94
N HIS A 65 5.25 -30.72 -12.44
CA HIS A 65 6.18 -29.83 -11.76
C HIS A 65 6.76 -30.51 -10.51
N SER A 66 5.91 -31.10 -9.66
CA SER A 66 6.39 -31.87 -8.50
C SER A 66 7.35 -33.00 -8.89
N LEU A 67 7.04 -33.77 -9.93
CA LEU A 67 7.90 -34.85 -10.41
C LEU A 67 9.27 -34.34 -10.86
N TYR A 68 9.30 -33.26 -11.65
CA TYR A 68 10.55 -32.63 -12.07
C TYR A 68 11.44 -32.24 -10.88
N PHE A 69 10.86 -31.56 -9.89
CA PHE A 69 11.61 -31.17 -8.68
C PHE A 69 12.13 -32.40 -7.91
N HIS A 70 11.34 -33.46 -7.76
CA HIS A 70 11.80 -34.67 -7.09
C HIS A 70 12.97 -35.34 -7.81
N LEU A 71 12.91 -35.45 -9.15
CA LEU A 71 13.98 -36.02 -9.95
C LEU A 71 15.25 -35.17 -9.90
N PHE A 72 15.11 -33.84 -10.02
CA PHE A 72 16.23 -32.92 -9.92
C PHE A 72 16.93 -32.99 -8.57
N GLN A 73 16.18 -32.99 -7.46
CA GLN A 73 16.75 -33.08 -6.12
C GLN A 73 17.48 -34.40 -5.87
N ARG A 74 17.05 -35.48 -6.53
CA ARG A 74 17.72 -36.78 -6.46
C ARG A 74 19.00 -36.80 -7.30
N ALA A 75 18.93 -36.28 -8.52
CA ALA A 75 20.05 -36.26 -9.45
C ALA A 75 21.15 -35.28 -9.00
N GLN A 76 20.82 -34.20 -8.28
CA GLN A 76 21.77 -33.13 -7.91
C GLN A 76 23.05 -33.62 -7.21
N SER A 77 23.01 -34.77 -6.54
CA SER A 77 24.18 -35.35 -5.88
C SER A 77 25.21 -36.01 -6.82
N ASN A 78 24.86 -36.23 -8.09
CA ASN A 78 25.68 -36.96 -9.06
C ASN A 78 25.59 -36.32 -10.46
N ASP A 79 26.72 -35.83 -10.97
CA ASP A 79 26.79 -35.16 -12.27
C ASP A 79 26.28 -36.06 -13.41
N ASP A 80 26.56 -37.37 -13.37
CA ASP A 80 26.10 -38.32 -14.40
C ASP A 80 24.57 -38.44 -14.41
N GLU A 81 23.93 -38.38 -13.23
CA GLU A 81 22.47 -38.45 -13.11
C GLU A 81 21.80 -37.15 -13.57
N ILE A 82 22.46 -36.01 -13.36
CA ILE A 82 21.98 -34.70 -13.87
C ILE A 82 22.00 -34.72 -15.40
N VAL A 83 23.09 -35.21 -16.01
CA VAL A 83 23.21 -35.32 -17.47
C VAL A 83 22.16 -36.29 -18.02
N ALA A 84 22.01 -37.47 -17.42
CA ALA A 84 21.00 -38.44 -17.85
C ALA A 84 19.56 -37.91 -17.74
N LEU A 85 19.26 -37.12 -16.70
CA LEU A 85 17.97 -36.45 -16.55
C LEU A 85 17.76 -35.40 -17.64
N PHE A 86 18.80 -34.61 -17.96
CA PHE A 86 18.75 -33.62 -19.03
C PHE A 86 18.51 -34.26 -20.39
N ASP A 87 19.28 -35.29 -20.75
CA ASP A 87 19.15 -36.01 -22.02
C ASP A 87 17.75 -36.60 -22.19
N GLY A 88 17.20 -37.20 -21.14
CA GLY A 88 15.82 -37.71 -21.16
C GLY A 88 14.77 -36.62 -21.32
N MET A 89 14.98 -35.43 -20.72
CA MET A 89 14.09 -34.28 -20.93
C MET A 89 14.21 -33.70 -22.34
N GLU A 90 15.40 -33.70 -22.93
CA GLU A 90 15.63 -33.26 -24.31
C GLU A 90 14.96 -34.21 -25.32
N GLU A 91 15.10 -35.53 -25.14
CA GLU A 91 14.41 -36.53 -25.95
C GLU A 91 12.88 -36.38 -25.87
N LEU A 92 12.35 -36.20 -24.66
CA LEU A 92 10.92 -35.95 -24.46
C LEU A 92 10.47 -34.64 -25.12
N SER A 93 11.30 -33.60 -25.06
CA SER A 93 11.03 -32.32 -25.72
C SER A 93 10.93 -32.48 -27.24
N GLN A 94 11.90 -33.17 -27.85
CA GLN A 94 11.89 -33.47 -29.28
C GLN A 94 10.68 -34.32 -29.68
N LYS A 95 10.28 -35.29 -28.86
CA LYS A 95 9.12 -36.15 -29.14
C LYS A 95 7.79 -35.38 -29.11
N LEU A 96 7.66 -34.39 -28.22
CA LEU A 96 6.42 -33.62 -28.05
C LEU A 96 6.32 -32.42 -29.00
N PHE A 97 7.44 -31.78 -29.30
CA PHE A 97 7.49 -30.50 -30.00
C PHE A 97 8.36 -30.53 -31.28
N GLY A 98 9.00 -31.66 -31.62
CA GLY A 98 9.93 -31.75 -32.74
C GLY A 98 11.11 -30.77 -32.60
N ASP A 99 11.64 -30.31 -33.74
CA ASP A 99 12.62 -29.22 -33.79
C ASP A 99 12.00 -27.84 -33.50
N THR A 100 10.68 -27.77 -33.30
CA THR A 100 9.97 -26.53 -32.97
C THR A 100 9.95 -26.26 -31.47
N VAL A 101 10.98 -26.68 -30.73
CA VAL A 101 11.26 -26.07 -29.42
C VAL A 101 11.57 -24.61 -29.72
N PRO A 102 10.70 -23.65 -29.37
CA PRO A 102 11.08 -22.26 -29.48
C PRO A 102 12.20 -22.12 -28.45
N SER A 103 13.43 -22.04 -28.92
CA SER A 103 14.55 -21.64 -28.09
C SER A 103 14.08 -20.43 -27.30
N VAL A 104 13.97 -20.58 -25.98
CA VAL A 104 13.44 -19.56 -25.06
C VAL A 104 14.30 -18.27 -25.07
N SER A 105 15.28 -18.17 -25.97
CA SER A 105 16.15 -17.04 -26.24
C SER A 105 15.86 -16.30 -27.56
N SER A 106 14.80 -16.59 -28.31
CA SER A 106 14.51 -15.82 -29.55
C SER A 106 13.87 -14.46 -29.30
N MET A 107 13.23 -14.26 -28.14
CA MET A 107 12.56 -13.01 -27.80
C MET A 107 13.53 -12.02 -27.19
N ASP A 108 13.66 -10.86 -27.82
CA ASP A 108 14.38 -9.72 -27.28
C ASP A 108 13.77 -9.28 -25.94
N LYS A 109 14.59 -8.69 -25.06
CA LYS A 109 14.16 -8.25 -23.73
C LYS A 109 12.99 -7.27 -23.82
N ALA A 110 12.96 -6.40 -24.83
CA ALA A 110 11.85 -5.47 -25.03
C ALA A 110 10.56 -6.23 -25.32
N GLN A 111 10.60 -7.19 -26.26
CA GLN A 111 9.43 -7.99 -26.65
C GLN A 111 8.85 -8.80 -25.48
N ARG A 112 9.71 -9.30 -24.57
CA ARG A 112 9.24 -9.99 -23.36
C ARG A 112 8.46 -9.07 -22.44
N ILE A 113 8.92 -7.84 -22.26
CA ILE A 113 8.27 -6.83 -21.44
C ILE A 113 6.93 -6.45 -22.07
N GLU A 114 6.91 -6.18 -23.37
CA GLU A 114 5.70 -5.81 -24.09
C GLU A 114 4.63 -6.91 -24.04
N ASN A 115 5.03 -8.18 -24.19
CA ASN A 115 4.13 -9.31 -24.07
C ASN A 115 3.60 -9.49 -22.64
N LEU A 116 4.43 -9.25 -21.62
CA LEU A 116 4.01 -9.36 -20.21
C LEU A 116 2.98 -8.30 -19.84
N TYR A 117 3.16 -7.07 -20.32
CA TYR A 117 2.25 -5.95 -20.04
C TYR A 117 1.12 -5.83 -21.07
N GLY A 118 1.14 -6.60 -22.16
CA GLY A 118 0.15 -6.56 -23.24
C GLY A 118 0.16 -5.27 -24.06
N ALA A 119 1.22 -4.48 -23.96
CA ALA A 119 1.32 -3.16 -24.58
C ALA A 119 2.75 -2.89 -25.07
N SER A 120 2.87 -2.33 -26.28
CA SER A 120 4.14 -1.89 -26.83
C SER A 120 4.70 -0.72 -26.02
N ARG A 121 6.03 -0.65 -25.88
CA ARG A 121 6.69 0.45 -25.20
C ARG A 121 6.41 1.79 -25.93
N PRO A 122 5.99 2.84 -25.21
CA PRO A 122 5.80 4.16 -25.83
C PRO A 122 7.14 4.71 -26.35
N SER A 123 7.12 5.34 -27.53
CA SER A 123 8.29 6.01 -28.10
C SER A 123 8.72 7.24 -27.29
N VAL A 124 7.77 7.89 -26.63
CA VAL A 124 7.98 9.06 -25.78
C VAL A 124 7.41 8.77 -24.40
N VAL A 125 8.26 8.85 -23.37
CA VAL A 125 7.85 8.75 -21.97
C VAL A 125 8.06 10.11 -21.32
N ASN A 126 6.97 10.78 -20.99
CA ASN A 126 7.02 12.05 -20.25
C ASN A 126 6.89 11.76 -18.75
N VAL A 127 8.00 11.80 -18.03
CA VAL A 127 8.03 11.56 -16.58
C VAL A 127 7.93 12.91 -15.86
N HIS A 128 6.81 13.13 -15.18
CA HIS A 128 6.66 14.27 -14.28
C HIS A 128 7.08 13.88 -12.86
N PRO A 129 7.75 14.79 -12.12
CA PRO A 129 7.92 14.61 -10.69
C PRO A 129 6.56 14.38 -10.02
N PRO A 130 6.48 13.51 -9.00
CA PRO A 130 5.26 13.36 -8.23
C PRO A 130 4.83 14.71 -7.64
N ASN A 131 3.53 14.93 -7.54
CA ASN A 131 2.99 16.13 -6.92
C ASN A 131 3.56 16.27 -5.51
N VAL A 132 4.13 17.44 -5.20
CA VAL A 132 4.61 17.73 -3.85
C VAL A 132 3.44 17.76 -2.88
N VAL A 133 3.43 16.80 -1.95
CA VAL A 133 2.42 16.75 -0.87
C VAL A 133 2.93 17.55 0.33
N SER A 134 2.16 18.54 0.76
CA SER A 134 2.45 19.31 1.97
C SER A 134 1.99 18.55 3.22
N THR A 135 2.88 17.76 3.80
CA THR A 135 2.66 17.09 5.08
C THR A 135 3.21 17.94 6.23
N LYS A 136 2.88 17.59 7.47
CA LYS A 136 3.43 18.23 8.68
C LYS A 136 4.97 18.28 8.66
N GLY A 137 5.62 17.28 8.05
CA GLY A 137 7.08 17.19 7.91
C GLY A 137 7.67 17.89 6.69
N SER A 138 6.87 18.33 5.72
CA SER A 138 7.37 18.84 4.43
C SER A 138 8.01 20.24 4.49
N GLY A 139 8.11 20.85 5.69
CA GLY A 139 8.65 22.19 5.87
C GLY A 139 7.87 23.28 5.12
N SER A 140 7.99 24.53 5.54
CA SER A 140 7.67 25.67 4.67
C SER A 140 8.88 25.98 3.78
N SER A 141 8.75 26.88 2.81
CA SER A 141 9.88 27.43 2.04
C SER A 141 10.99 28.04 2.91
N SER A 142 10.72 28.28 4.20
CA SER A 142 11.68 28.72 5.23
C SER A 142 12.29 27.56 6.04
N GLY A 143 12.04 26.29 5.68
CA GLY A 143 12.53 25.10 6.38
C GLY A 143 11.81 24.79 7.71
N LYS A 144 10.75 25.54 8.05
CA LYS A 144 10.04 25.37 9.33
C LYS A 144 8.92 24.35 9.18
N ARG A 145 8.80 23.44 10.15
CA ARG A 145 7.69 22.48 10.23
C ARG A 145 6.33 23.20 10.09
N ILE A 146 5.43 22.68 9.25
CA ILE A 146 4.07 23.22 9.15
C ILE A 146 3.34 22.89 10.45
N ALA A 147 2.87 23.92 11.15
CA ALA A 147 2.14 23.76 12.41
C ALA A 147 0.66 23.43 12.16
N SER A 148 0.11 22.45 12.89
CA SER A 148 -1.32 22.13 12.83
C SER A 148 -2.18 23.25 13.42
N ALA A 149 -3.49 23.23 13.15
CA ALA A 149 -4.42 24.20 13.74
C ALA A 149 -4.37 24.17 15.28
N THR A 150 -4.32 22.96 15.86
CA THR A 150 -4.20 22.76 17.31
C THR A 150 -2.90 23.35 17.86
N GLU A 151 -1.77 23.12 17.20
CA GLU A 151 -0.48 23.68 17.62
C GLU A 151 -0.48 25.21 17.57
N LYS A 152 -1.07 25.79 16.51
CA LYS A 152 -1.23 27.25 16.39
C LYS A 152 -2.10 27.81 17.52
N ALA A 153 -3.19 27.12 17.88
CA ALA A 153 -4.07 27.53 18.97
C ALA A 153 -3.37 27.47 20.34
N ILE A 154 -2.63 26.40 20.62
CA ILE A 154 -1.84 26.26 21.87
C ILE A 154 -0.77 27.36 21.94
N ILE A 155 -0.04 27.61 20.85
CA ILE A 155 0.96 28.68 20.79
C ILE A 155 0.31 30.04 21.05
N LEU A 156 -0.91 30.28 20.54
CA LEU A 156 -1.64 31.53 20.79
C LEU A 156 -2.10 31.64 22.25
N GLN A 157 -2.62 30.55 22.83
CA GLN A 157 -3.04 30.48 24.24
C GLN A 157 -1.87 30.76 25.19
N ASN A 158 -0.70 30.17 24.91
CA ASN A 158 0.50 30.30 25.75
C ASN A 158 1.16 31.68 25.62
N LYS A 159 0.79 32.50 24.62
CA LYS A 159 1.27 33.88 24.55
C LYS A 159 0.61 34.71 25.64
N PRO A 160 1.39 35.46 26.45
CA PRO A 160 0.82 36.28 27.51
C PRO A 160 -0.13 37.32 26.94
N LYS A 161 -1.31 37.45 27.56
CA LYS A 161 -2.23 38.55 27.28
C LYS A 161 -1.62 39.84 27.78
N ARG A 162 -1.81 40.92 27.04
CA ARG A 162 -1.33 42.27 27.41
C ARG A 162 -2.44 43.29 27.23
N ARG A 163 -2.36 44.38 27.99
CA ARG A 163 -3.34 45.47 27.95
C ARG A 163 -3.13 46.30 26.68
N CYS A 164 -4.16 46.41 25.85
CA CYS A 164 -4.11 47.27 24.67
C CYS A 164 -4.25 48.74 25.06
N ALA A 165 -3.35 49.62 24.59
CA ALA A 165 -3.44 51.05 24.90
C ALA A 165 -4.67 51.74 24.27
N LYS A 166 -5.20 51.20 23.17
CA LYS A 166 -6.35 51.78 22.44
C LYS A 166 -7.69 51.45 23.09
N CYS A 167 -7.94 50.19 23.47
CA CYS A 167 -9.22 49.75 24.05
C CYS A 167 -9.14 49.40 25.54
N ARG A 168 -7.96 49.41 26.15
CA ARG A 168 -7.68 49.07 27.56
C ARG A 168 -8.03 47.64 27.97
N GLU A 169 -8.36 46.75 27.04
CA GLU A 169 -8.65 45.34 27.30
C GLU A 169 -7.41 44.46 27.28
N MET A 170 -7.43 43.36 28.04
CA MET A 170 -6.41 42.31 28.03
C MET A 170 -6.66 41.33 26.89
N GLY A 171 -5.73 41.24 25.94
CA GLY A 171 -5.87 40.32 24.80
C GLY A 171 -4.56 40.03 24.09
N HIS A 172 -4.64 39.34 22.94
CA HIS A 172 -3.49 39.01 22.08
C HIS A 172 -3.23 40.08 20.99
N HIS A 173 -3.70 41.32 21.21
CA HIS A 173 -3.71 42.40 20.23
C HIS A 173 -3.09 43.68 20.83
N ASP A 174 -2.34 44.48 20.06
CA ASP A 174 -1.78 45.80 20.47
C ASP A 174 -2.62 46.96 19.93
N ALA A 175 -2.24 48.21 20.24
CA ALA A 175 -2.93 49.38 19.72
C ALA A 175 -2.88 49.50 18.19
N ARG A 176 -1.91 48.86 17.53
CA ARG A 176 -1.73 48.90 16.06
C ARG A 176 -2.64 47.91 15.36
N ASN A 177 -2.85 46.72 15.93
CA ASN A 177 -3.79 45.72 15.39
C ASN A 177 -5.15 45.69 16.10
N CYS A 178 -5.43 46.67 16.97
CA CYS A 178 -6.70 46.73 17.68
C CYS A 178 -7.84 47.06 16.71
N GLY A 179 -8.71 46.07 16.48
CA GLY A 179 -9.89 46.18 15.62
C GLY A 179 -11.02 47.06 16.18
N ARG A 180 -10.87 47.61 17.39
CA ARG A 180 -11.81 48.61 17.91
C ARG A 180 -11.49 49.97 17.33
N GLU A 181 -12.49 50.69 16.84
CA GLU A 181 -12.35 52.10 16.49
C GLU A 181 -12.08 52.95 17.74
N LYS A 182 -11.39 54.08 17.58
CA LYS A 182 -10.99 54.91 18.73
C LYS A 182 -12.22 55.51 19.40
N GLY A 183 -12.50 55.05 20.62
CA GLY A 183 -13.28 55.76 21.63
C GLY A 183 -14.77 55.49 21.60
N LYS A 184 -15.30 54.94 22.71
CA LYS A 184 -16.10 55.72 23.67
C LYS A 184 -15.80 55.20 25.06
N ALA A 185 -15.12 56.01 25.89
CA ALA A 185 -15.19 55.82 27.32
C ALA A 185 -16.65 56.08 27.71
N LYS A 186 -17.38 55.06 28.17
CA LYS A 186 -18.61 55.31 28.90
C LYS A 186 -18.20 55.82 30.27
N MET A 187 -18.47 57.11 30.48
CA MET A 187 -18.48 57.77 31.79
C MET A 187 -19.60 57.20 32.64
#